data_AF-A0A126QTZ5-F1
#
_entry.id   AF-A0A126QTZ5-F1
#
_cell.length_a   1.000
_cell.length_b   1.000
_cell.length_c   1.000
_cell.angle_alpha   90.00
_cell.angle_beta   90.00
_cell.angle_gamma   90.00
#
_symmetry.space_group_name_H-M   'P 1'
#
loop_
_entity.id
_entity.type
_entity.pdbx_description
1 polymer ?
#
loop_
_entity_poly.entity_id
_entity_poly.type
_entity_poly.pdbx_seq_one_letter_code
_entity_poly.pdbx_strand_id
1 'polypeptide(L)'
;MGDESADRFLTCVVKRSENDLIIRIGALILIMLVVPLVAILLLLDAIWVYNTYFADPTKVIDLPVFIFDHLDHFAGAHLMEYTVGTFLMYMIIKAYVDHEKRDLVWMDSLIDYAEYRGHDAGKMKGIRDNVRSKSARKVKKAFLIWFILVIVATACQALFISLRDMDPQSAVLVINVLIFEIMVQIIFTGAYLQRKTVKLTDLQCRFSEAFHESMKGDFPEMEPMRLEVKEIKVIYTIILNIVTLGIFGLFHLFWAVSELNLHIRTQWMYELALVRAVGKNEKVAGVEKVPPVDESRLQALVRRILS
;
A
#
# COMPACT_ATOMS: atom_id res chain seq x y z
N MET A 1 25.28 13.50 31.11
CA MET A 1 25.39 12.29 30.27
C MET A 1 24.13 12.27 29.42
N GLY A 2 24.23 11.98 28.12
CA GLY A 2 23.05 11.94 27.25
C GLY A 2 22.12 10.80 27.64
N ASP A 3 20.82 10.95 27.40
CA ASP A 3 19.82 9.90 27.62
C ASP A 3 19.90 8.81 26.54
N GLU A 4 20.07 7.54 26.95
CA GLU A 4 20.07 6.39 26.05
C GLU A 4 18.77 6.27 25.23
N SER A 5 17.65 6.77 25.78
CA SER A 5 16.36 6.79 25.09
C SER A 5 16.36 7.76 23.91
N ALA A 6 17.02 8.92 24.07
CA ALA A 6 17.22 9.88 23.00
C ALA A 6 18.13 9.30 21.90
N ASP A 7 19.23 8.63 22.27
CA ASP A 7 20.15 8.00 21.31
C ASP A 7 19.48 6.88 20.52
N ARG A 8 18.60 6.10 21.16
CA ARG A 8 17.80 5.06 20.49
C ARG A 8 16.78 5.67 19.52
N PHE A 9 16.12 6.76 19.91
CA PHE A 9 15.23 7.51 19.00
C PHE A 9 16.01 8.06 17.80
N LEU A 10 17.14 8.74 18.03
CA LEU A 10 17.99 9.29 16.98
C LEU A 10 18.48 8.20 16.02
N THR A 11 18.91 7.06 16.55
CA THR A 11 19.34 5.91 15.75
C THR A 11 18.20 5.37 14.89
N CYS A 12 16.98 5.29 15.44
CA CYS A 12 15.78 4.86 14.70
C CYS A 12 15.41 5.80 13.54
N VAL A 13 15.62 7.12 13.71
CA VAL A 13 15.38 8.11 12.65
C VAL A 13 16.50 8.11 11.60
N VAL A 14 17.77 8.06 12.01
CA VAL A 14 18.91 8.08 11.09
C VAL A 14 18.99 6.82 10.23
N LYS A 15 18.74 5.64 10.82
CA LYS A 15 18.75 4.35 10.10
C LYS A 15 17.41 4.05 9.40
N ARG A 16 16.59 5.06 9.12
CA ARG A 16 15.28 4.87 8.48
C ARG A 16 15.37 4.18 7.12
N SER A 17 16.35 4.53 6.29
CA SER A 17 16.53 3.93 4.96
C SER A 17 16.89 2.43 5.00
N GLU A 18 17.35 1.92 6.14
CA GLU A 18 17.62 0.49 6.33
C GLU A 18 16.36 -0.28 6.75
N ASN A 19 15.35 0.41 7.28
CA ASN A 19 14.20 -0.18 7.97
C ASN A 19 12.85 0.10 7.29
N ASP A 20 12.73 1.18 6.50
CA ASP A 20 11.54 1.51 5.72
C ASP A 20 11.74 1.12 4.24
N LEU A 21 10.80 0.36 3.70
CA LEU A 21 10.72 0.08 2.27
C LEU A 21 9.88 1.16 1.57
N ILE A 22 10.56 2.10 0.89
CA ILE A 22 9.89 3.08 0.04
C ILE A 22 9.73 2.52 -1.36
N ILE A 23 8.48 2.38 -1.81
CA ILE A 23 8.17 1.92 -3.15
C ILE A 23 8.25 3.12 -4.10
N ARG A 24 9.15 3.07 -5.08
CA ARG A 24 9.33 4.14 -6.07
C ARG A 24 8.13 4.19 -7.01
N ILE A 25 7.48 5.35 -7.09
CA ILE A 25 6.25 5.52 -7.88
C ILE A 25 6.52 5.28 -9.37
N GLY A 26 7.63 5.79 -9.92
CA GLY A 26 7.97 5.60 -11.33
C GLY A 26 8.14 4.13 -11.73
N ALA A 27 8.80 3.33 -10.88
CA ALA A 27 8.92 1.87 -11.11
C ALA A 27 7.56 1.17 -11.05
N LEU A 28 6.68 1.63 -10.15
CA LEU A 28 5.35 1.07 -10.00
C LEU A 28 4.43 1.42 -11.19
N ILE A 29 4.52 2.65 -11.72
CA ILE A 29 3.83 3.04 -12.96
C ILE A 29 4.28 2.14 -14.11
N LEU A 30 5.59 1.92 -14.26
CA LEU A 30 6.15 1.03 -15.29
C LEU A 30 5.59 -0.40 -15.19
N ILE A 31 5.53 -0.97 -13.98
CA ILE A 31 4.95 -2.29 -13.73
C ILE A 31 3.44 -2.31 -14.04
N MET A 32 2.72 -1.25 -13.68
CA MET A 32 1.28 -1.16 -13.94
C MET A 32 0.95 -1.01 -15.42
N LEU A 33 1.83 -0.42 -16.23
CA LEU A 33 1.61 -0.28 -17.68
C LEU A 33 1.63 -1.63 -18.41
N VAL A 34 2.26 -2.66 -17.83
CA VAL A 34 2.32 -4.01 -18.43
C VAL A 34 0.92 -4.56 -18.67
N VAL A 35 0.01 -4.41 -17.73
CA VAL A 35 -1.33 -5.02 -17.81
C VAL A 35 -2.23 -4.35 -18.84
N PRO A 36 -2.38 -3.00 -18.88
CA PRO A 36 -3.08 -2.31 -19.96
C PRO A 36 -2.46 -2.58 -21.32
N LEU A 37 -1.12 -2.64 -21.44
CA LEU A 37 -0.46 -2.94 -22.72
C LEU A 37 -0.82 -4.34 -23.21
N VAL A 38 -0.76 -5.34 -22.33
CA VAL A 38 -1.18 -6.72 -22.66
C VAL A 38 -2.67 -6.76 -23.02
N ALA A 39 -3.54 -6.11 -22.25
CA ALA A 39 -4.97 -6.03 -22.55
C ALA A 39 -5.26 -5.36 -23.90
N ILE A 40 -4.55 -4.29 -24.25
CA ILE A 40 -4.65 -3.62 -25.55
C ILE A 40 -4.18 -4.55 -26.67
N LEU A 41 -3.05 -5.25 -26.51
CA LEU A 41 -2.54 -6.19 -27.51
C LEU A 41 -3.55 -7.32 -27.77
N LEU A 42 -4.14 -7.86 -26.71
CA LEU A 42 -5.17 -8.90 -26.78
C LEU A 42 -6.46 -8.39 -27.45
N LEU A 43 -6.86 -7.15 -27.15
CA LEU A 43 -8.00 -6.50 -27.79
C LEU A 43 -7.74 -6.24 -29.29
N LEU A 44 -6.53 -5.79 -29.65
CA LEU A 44 -6.15 -5.56 -31.04
C LEU A 44 -6.14 -6.86 -31.84
N ASP A 45 -5.68 -7.96 -31.24
CA ASP A 45 -5.75 -9.29 -31.83
C ASP A 45 -7.20 -9.72 -32.06
N ALA A 46 -8.08 -9.56 -31.06
CA ALA A 46 -9.50 -9.83 -31.21
C ALA A 46 -10.18 -8.97 -32.31
N ILE A 47 -9.84 -7.68 -32.40
CA ILE A 47 -10.33 -6.78 -33.45
C ILE A 47 -9.82 -7.21 -34.82
N TRP A 48 -8.56 -7.62 -34.93
CA TRP A 48 -7.97 -8.11 -36.17
C TRP A 48 -8.68 -9.38 -36.65
N VAL A 49 -8.89 -10.34 -35.75
CA VAL A 49 -9.67 -11.56 -36.02
C VAL A 49 -11.08 -11.17 -36.46
N TYR A 50 -11.77 -10.33 -35.70
CA TYR A 50 -13.11 -9.85 -36.02
C TYR A 50 -13.20 -9.24 -37.44
N ASN A 51 -12.28 -8.33 -37.78
CA ASN A 51 -12.24 -7.68 -39.09
C ASN A 51 -11.94 -8.66 -40.23
N THR A 52 -11.10 -9.66 -39.99
CA THR A 52 -10.80 -10.71 -40.98
C THR A 52 -12.03 -11.58 -41.25
N TYR A 53 -12.84 -11.86 -40.23
CA TYR A 53 -14.12 -12.59 -40.37
C TYR A 53 -15.23 -11.73 -41.00
N PHE A 54 -15.30 -10.42 -40.69
CA PHE A 54 -16.29 -9.49 -41.26
C PHE A 54 -16.05 -9.11 -42.73
N ALA A 55 -14.83 -9.30 -43.24
CA ALA A 55 -14.54 -9.14 -44.66
C ALA A 55 -15.27 -10.18 -45.54
N ASP A 56 -15.79 -11.25 -44.94
CA ASP A 56 -16.62 -12.26 -45.60
C ASP A 56 -18.12 -12.02 -45.32
N PRO A 57 -18.89 -11.46 -46.28
CA PRO A 57 -20.30 -11.13 -46.08
C PRO A 57 -21.20 -12.36 -45.93
N THR A 58 -20.68 -13.58 -46.07
CA THR A 58 -21.45 -14.82 -45.91
C THR A 58 -21.49 -15.33 -44.47
N LYS A 59 -20.68 -14.76 -43.57
CA LYS A 59 -20.59 -15.19 -42.17
C LYS A 59 -21.42 -14.29 -41.26
N VAL A 60 -22.48 -14.83 -40.68
CA VAL A 60 -23.23 -14.19 -39.59
C VAL A 60 -22.50 -14.49 -38.28
N ILE A 61 -21.92 -13.47 -37.65
CA ILE A 61 -21.28 -13.62 -36.33
C ILE A 61 -22.34 -13.41 -35.25
N ASP A 62 -22.50 -14.42 -34.40
CA ASP A 62 -23.22 -14.30 -33.13
C ASP A 62 -22.26 -13.67 -32.10
N LEU A 63 -22.53 -12.41 -31.72
CA LEU A 63 -21.68 -11.62 -30.81
C LEU A 63 -21.37 -12.38 -29.49
N PRO A 64 -22.34 -13.04 -28.85
CA PRO A 64 -22.10 -14.03 -27.79
C PRO A 64 -21.01 -15.05 -28.11
N VAL A 65 -21.07 -15.72 -29.26
CA VAL A 65 -20.08 -16.73 -29.68
C VAL A 65 -18.70 -16.10 -29.85
N PHE A 66 -18.62 -14.92 -30.45
CA PHE A 66 -17.36 -14.18 -30.58
C PHE A 66 -16.75 -13.82 -29.21
N ILE A 67 -17.58 -13.39 -28.25
CA ILE A 67 -17.14 -13.07 -26.88
C ILE A 67 -16.66 -14.34 -26.17
N PHE A 68 -17.37 -15.46 -26.33
CA PHE A 68 -16.95 -16.77 -25.80
C PHE A 68 -15.63 -17.22 -26.43
N ASP A 69 -15.45 -17.00 -27.73
CA ASP A 69 -14.24 -17.37 -28.45
C ASP A 69 -12.99 -16.65 -27.95
N HIS A 70 -13.16 -15.43 -27.46
CA HIS A 70 -12.07 -14.60 -26.95
C HIS A 70 -12.00 -14.54 -25.42
N LEU A 71 -12.80 -15.34 -24.71
CA LEU A 71 -12.82 -15.38 -23.23
C LEU A 71 -11.44 -15.72 -22.66
N ASP A 72 -10.65 -16.53 -23.35
CA ASP A 72 -9.28 -16.90 -22.94
C ASP A 72 -8.32 -15.71 -22.95
N HIS A 73 -8.51 -14.76 -23.87
CA HIS A 73 -7.73 -13.53 -23.92
C HIS A 73 -8.06 -12.64 -22.69
N PHE A 74 -9.34 -12.50 -22.36
CA PHE A 74 -9.76 -11.78 -21.15
C PHE A 74 -9.26 -12.47 -19.87
N ALA A 75 -9.36 -13.79 -19.81
CA ALA A 75 -8.84 -14.59 -18.71
C ALA A 75 -7.32 -14.42 -18.53
N GLY A 76 -6.56 -14.41 -19.63
CA GLY A 76 -5.11 -14.17 -19.62
C GLY A 76 -4.73 -12.77 -19.13
N ALA A 77 -5.48 -11.74 -19.52
CA ALA A 77 -5.28 -10.38 -19.03
C ALA A 77 -5.52 -10.27 -17.52
N HIS A 78 -6.60 -10.88 -17.02
CA HIS A 78 -6.89 -10.96 -15.58
C HIS A 78 -5.81 -11.72 -14.82
N LEU A 79 -5.37 -12.87 -15.32
CA LEU A 79 -4.30 -13.63 -14.69
C LEU A 79 -3.01 -12.80 -14.53
N MET A 80 -2.65 -12.04 -15.56
CA MET A 80 -1.51 -11.11 -15.48
C MET A 80 -1.76 -10.02 -14.43
N GLU A 81 -2.96 -9.44 -14.40
CA GLU A 81 -3.36 -8.46 -13.38
C GLU A 81 -3.25 -9.01 -11.96
N TYR A 82 -3.74 -10.21 -11.70
CA TYR A 82 -3.64 -10.87 -10.38
C TYR A 82 -2.21 -11.19 -10.01
N THR A 83 -1.38 -11.59 -10.97
CA THR A 83 0.04 -11.88 -10.74
C THR A 83 0.79 -10.61 -10.34
N VAL A 84 0.64 -9.54 -11.13
CA VAL A 84 1.23 -8.23 -10.84
C VAL A 84 0.67 -7.66 -9.53
N GLY A 85 -0.64 -7.76 -9.34
CA GLY A 85 -1.33 -7.33 -8.13
C GLY A 85 -0.85 -8.08 -6.88
N THR A 86 -0.52 -9.37 -7.00
CA THR A 86 0.08 -10.19 -5.94
C THR A 86 1.43 -9.71 -5.52
N PHE A 87 2.28 -9.44 -6.51
CA PHE A 87 3.59 -8.89 -6.25
C PHE A 87 3.49 -7.52 -5.56
N LEU A 88 2.64 -6.62 -6.05
CA LEU A 88 2.44 -5.30 -5.46
C LEU A 88 1.84 -5.37 -4.05
N MET A 89 0.84 -6.21 -3.83
CA MET A 89 0.25 -6.43 -2.51
C MET A 89 1.28 -6.96 -1.51
N TYR A 90 2.12 -7.91 -1.92
CA TYR A 90 3.22 -8.40 -1.10
C TYR A 90 4.18 -7.27 -0.71
N MET A 91 4.58 -6.44 -1.69
CA MET A 91 5.48 -5.31 -1.46
C MET A 91 4.88 -4.30 -0.48
N ILE A 92 3.60 -3.95 -0.62
CA ILE A 92 2.93 -3.02 0.30
C ILE A 92 2.85 -3.60 1.70
N ILE A 93 2.51 -4.89 1.83
CA ILE A 93 2.38 -5.53 3.14
C ILE A 93 3.72 -5.68 3.82
N LYS A 94 4.78 -5.97 3.06
CA LYS A 94 6.14 -5.95 3.58
C LYS A 94 6.50 -4.54 4.08
N ALA A 95 6.29 -3.52 3.27
CA ALA A 95 6.55 -2.13 3.65
C ALA A 95 5.77 -1.74 4.91
N TYR A 96 4.48 -2.06 4.98
CA TYR A 96 3.64 -1.80 6.15
C TYR A 96 4.17 -2.50 7.41
N VAL A 97 4.52 -3.78 7.32
CA VAL A 97 5.01 -4.58 8.44
C VAL A 97 6.35 -4.04 8.96
N ASP A 98 7.28 -3.73 8.06
CA ASP A 98 8.60 -3.25 8.45
C ASP A 98 8.51 -1.83 9.03
N HIS A 99 7.65 -0.99 8.45
CA HIS A 99 7.33 0.33 8.99
C HIS A 99 6.69 0.26 10.38
N GLU A 100 5.70 -0.59 10.60
CA GLU A 100 5.04 -0.74 11.91
C GLU A 100 6.02 -1.24 13.00
N LYS A 101 6.98 -2.12 12.65
CA LYS A 101 8.01 -2.54 13.61
C LYS A 101 8.89 -1.37 14.04
N ARG A 102 9.30 -0.52 13.08
CA ARG A 102 10.03 0.71 13.35
C ARG A 102 9.18 1.65 14.20
N ASP A 103 7.87 1.69 13.94
CA ASP A 103 6.95 2.54 14.68
C ASP A 103 6.95 2.28 16.17
N LEU A 104 6.91 0.99 16.53
CA LEU A 104 6.99 0.58 17.93
C LEU A 104 8.29 1.03 18.59
N VAL A 105 9.43 0.98 17.87
CA VAL A 105 10.73 1.40 18.42
C VAL A 105 10.79 2.91 18.68
N TRP A 106 10.31 3.75 17.76
CA TRP A 106 10.33 5.20 18.02
C TRP A 106 9.33 5.59 19.11
N MET A 107 8.13 4.98 19.13
CA MET A 107 7.15 5.23 20.18
C MET A 107 7.68 4.84 21.55
N ASP A 108 8.29 3.66 21.68
CA ASP A 108 8.91 3.22 22.94
C ASP A 108 10.04 4.16 23.36
N SER A 109 10.85 4.63 22.40
CA SER A 109 11.95 5.54 22.70
C SER A 109 11.47 6.90 23.22
N LEU A 110 10.38 7.43 22.67
CA LEU A 110 9.81 8.70 23.12
C LEU A 110 9.04 8.59 24.44
N ILE A 111 8.41 7.44 24.70
CA ILE A 111 7.84 7.13 26.01
C ILE A 111 8.95 7.17 27.06
N ASP A 112 10.01 6.39 26.85
CA ASP A 112 11.12 6.31 27.81
C ASP A 112 11.79 7.68 27.99
N TYR A 113 11.95 8.46 26.92
CA TYR A 113 12.49 9.82 26.98
C TYR A 113 11.60 10.76 27.82
N ALA A 114 10.28 10.71 27.65
CA ALA A 114 9.35 11.52 28.44
C ALA A 114 9.41 11.14 29.93
N GLU A 115 9.49 9.85 30.23
CA GLU A 115 9.61 9.36 31.62
C GLU A 115 10.95 9.73 32.26
N TYR A 116 12.05 9.65 31.50
CA TYR A 116 13.37 10.11 31.94
C TYR A 116 13.37 11.60 32.30
N ARG A 117 12.62 12.41 31.55
CA ARG A 117 12.41 13.84 31.80
C ARG A 117 11.41 14.13 32.94
N GLY A 118 10.83 13.09 33.54
CA GLY A 118 9.90 13.18 34.66
C GLY A 118 8.45 13.51 34.27
N HIS A 119 8.10 13.38 32.99
CA HIS A 119 6.74 13.65 32.50
C HIS A 119 5.87 12.39 32.49
N ASP A 120 4.54 12.57 32.53
CA ASP A 120 3.59 11.47 32.45
C ASP A 120 3.47 10.93 31.01
N ALA A 121 3.77 9.64 30.85
CA ALA A 121 3.68 8.92 29.59
C ALA A 121 2.46 7.97 29.48
N GLY A 122 1.53 7.99 30.44
CA GLY A 122 0.40 7.06 30.49
C GLY A 122 -0.47 7.04 29.23
N LYS A 123 -0.81 8.23 28.69
CA LYS A 123 -1.56 8.36 27.43
C LYS A 123 -0.81 7.73 26.25
N MET A 124 0.50 7.97 26.15
CA MET A 124 1.35 7.45 25.07
C MET A 124 1.44 5.93 25.12
N LYS A 125 1.63 5.34 26.31
CA LYS A 125 1.65 3.89 26.52
C LYS A 125 0.35 3.23 26.04
N GLY A 126 -0.80 3.81 26.39
CA GLY A 126 -2.11 3.32 25.94
C GLY A 126 -2.27 3.32 24.41
N ILE A 127 -1.71 4.32 23.72
CA ILE A 127 -1.75 4.39 22.25
C ILE A 127 -0.76 3.38 21.64
N ARG A 128 0.46 3.28 22.15
CA ARG A 128 1.47 2.31 21.72
C ARG A 128 0.95 0.87 21.82
N ASP A 129 0.29 0.52 22.91
CA ASP A 129 -0.28 -0.83 23.08
C ASP A 129 -1.46 -1.09 22.12
N ASN A 130 -2.20 -0.05 21.73
CA ASN A 130 -3.20 -0.14 20.67
C ASN A 130 -2.58 -0.41 19.29
N VAL A 131 -1.42 0.20 18.98
CA VAL A 131 -0.67 -0.11 17.75
C VAL A 131 -0.19 -1.56 17.78
N ARG A 132 0.47 -1.97 18.87
CA ARG A 132 1.00 -3.32 19.06
C ARG A 132 -0.08 -4.41 18.98
N SER A 133 -1.26 -4.19 19.58
CA SER A 133 -2.37 -5.17 19.58
C SER A 133 -3.10 -5.26 18.23
N LYS A 134 -3.00 -4.22 17.40
CA LYS A 134 -3.57 -4.19 16.03
C LYS A 134 -2.61 -4.78 14.96
N SER A 135 -1.52 -5.39 15.43
CA SER A 135 -0.30 -5.83 14.75
C SER A 135 -0.32 -6.21 13.26
N ALA A 136 0.87 -6.06 12.68
CA ALA A 136 1.43 -6.73 11.50
C ALA A 136 0.97 -8.19 11.30
N ARG A 137 0.71 -8.95 12.37
CA ARG A 137 0.22 -10.33 12.26
C ARG A 137 -1.15 -10.42 11.58
N LYS A 138 -2.06 -9.47 11.85
CA LYS A 138 -3.39 -9.45 11.22
C LYS A 138 -3.29 -9.13 9.73
N VAL A 139 -2.41 -8.20 9.35
CA VAL A 139 -2.17 -7.84 7.94
C VAL A 139 -1.51 -9.01 7.20
N LYS A 140 -0.51 -9.67 7.80
CA LYS A 140 0.08 -10.90 7.24
C LYS A 140 -0.92 -12.03 7.06
N LYS A 141 -1.82 -12.24 8.03
CA LYS A 141 -2.87 -13.27 7.91
C LYS A 141 -3.86 -12.92 6.80
N ALA A 142 -4.26 -11.65 6.69
CA ALA A 142 -5.11 -11.18 5.59
C ALA A 142 -4.43 -11.41 4.24
N PHE A 143 -3.13 -11.10 4.12
CA PHE A 143 -2.35 -11.39 2.91
C PHE A 143 -2.34 -12.88 2.57
N LEU A 144 -2.10 -13.74 3.56
CA LEU A 144 -2.05 -15.19 3.33
C LEU A 144 -3.40 -15.72 2.82
N ILE A 145 -4.51 -15.25 3.41
CA ILE A 145 -5.85 -15.59 2.94
C ILE A 145 -6.01 -15.13 1.50
N TRP A 146 -5.70 -13.87 1.20
CA TRP A 146 -5.79 -13.31 -0.13
C TRP A 146 -4.97 -14.10 -1.16
N PHE A 147 -3.71 -14.42 -0.83
CA PHE A 147 -2.81 -15.19 -1.68
C PHE A 147 -3.35 -16.59 -1.99
N ILE A 148 -3.92 -17.27 -0.98
CA ILE A 148 -4.58 -18.57 -1.18
C ILE A 148 -5.80 -18.42 -2.09
N LEU A 149 -6.63 -17.39 -1.90
CA LEU A 149 -7.82 -17.17 -2.73
C LEU A 149 -7.43 -16.91 -4.20
N VAL A 150 -6.36 -16.15 -4.45
CA VAL A 150 -5.84 -15.91 -5.81
C VAL A 150 -5.33 -17.21 -6.43
N ILE A 151 -4.55 -18.02 -5.71
CA ILE A 151 -4.06 -19.31 -6.22
C ILE A 151 -5.24 -20.23 -6.58
N VAL A 152 -6.24 -20.33 -5.71
CA VAL A 152 -7.42 -21.17 -5.94
C VAL A 152 -8.21 -20.67 -7.15
N ALA A 153 -8.43 -19.36 -7.27
CA ALA A 153 -9.15 -18.77 -8.39
C ALA A 153 -8.40 -19.01 -9.72
N THR A 154 -7.09 -18.77 -9.76
CA THR A 154 -6.24 -19.05 -10.91
C THR A 154 -6.24 -20.53 -11.29
N ALA A 155 -6.14 -21.44 -10.32
CA ALA A 155 -6.18 -22.88 -10.58
C ALA A 155 -7.53 -23.32 -11.16
N CYS A 156 -8.63 -22.81 -10.61
CA CYS A 156 -9.97 -23.00 -11.15
C CYS A 156 -10.04 -22.49 -12.59
N GLN A 157 -9.61 -21.26 -12.85
CA GLN A 157 -9.62 -20.65 -14.18
C GLN A 157 -8.83 -21.49 -15.20
N ALA A 158 -7.60 -21.91 -14.86
CA ALA A 158 -6.78 -22.74 -15.73
C ALA A 158 -7.41 -24.10 -16.03
N LEU A 159 -8.00 -24.75 -15.01
CA LEU A 159 -8.71 -26.01 -15.18
C LEU A 159 -9.91 -25.85 -16.12
N PHE A 160 -10.70 -24.78 -15.97
CA PHE A 160 -11.89 -24.58 -16.81
C PHE A 160 -11.56 -24.18 -18.24
N ILE A 161 -10.51 -23.40 -18.46
CA ILE A 161 -9.99 -23.16 -19.82
C ILE A 161 -9.60 -24.49 -20.48
N SER A 162 -8.93 -25.39 -19.73
CA SER A 162 -8.53 -26.70 -20.27
C SER A 162 -9.70 -27.63 -20.60
N LEU A 163 -10.87 -27.39 -20.00
CA LEU A 163 -12.10 -28.16 -20.22
C LEU A 163 -13.09 -27.46 -21.15
N ARG A 164 -12.73 -26.30 -21.70
CA ARG A 164 -13.64 -25.40 -22.42
C ARG A 164 -14.29 -26.06 -23.63
N ASP A 165 -13.52 -26.84 -24.40
CA ASP A 165 -14.02 -27.52 -25.60
C ASP A 165 -14.97 -28.69 -25.31
N MET A 166 -15.14 -29.06 -24.02
CA MET A 166 -15.93 -30.21 -23.60
C MET A 166 -17.32 -29.85 -23.07
N ASP A 167 -17.55 -28.60 -22.62
CA ASP A 167 -18.81 -28.21 -21.98
C ASP A 167 -19.11 -26.70 -22.11
N PRO A 168 -20.25 -26.29 -22.71
CA PRO A 168 -20.71 -24.90 -22.73
C PRO A 168 -20.91 -24.26 -21.34
N GLN A 169 -21.14 -25.05 -20.28
CA GLN A 169 -21.25 -24.52 -18.90
C GLN A 169 -19.90 -24.03 -18.35
N SER A 170 -18.79 -24.44 -18.95
CA SER A 170 -17.43 -24.00 -18.57
C SER A 170 -17.28 -22.48 -18.60
N ALA A 171 -17.95 -21.80 -19.54
CA ALA A 171 -17.83 -20.36 -19.70
C ALA A 171 -18.59 -19.55 -18.61
N VAL A 172 -19.75 -20.04 -18.15
CA VAL A 172 -20.45 -19.47 -16.99
C VAL A 172 -19.57 -19.55 -15.74
N LEU A 173 -18.84 -20.65 -15.61
CA LEU A 173 -17.96 -20.87 -14.48
C LEU A 173 -16.72 -19.96 -14.53
N VAL A 174 -16.12 -19.75 -15.70
CA VAL A 174 -15.05 -18.75 -15.89
C VAL A 174 -15.53 -17.35 -15.50
N ILE A 175 -16.73 -16.95 -15.93
CA ILE A 175 -17.33 -15.65 -15.54
C ILE A 175 -17.49 -15.56 -14.02
N ASN A 176 -17.98 -16.61 -13.37
CA ASN A 176 -18.14 -16.63 -11.91
C ASN A 176 -16.80 -16.52 -11.18
N VAL A 177 -15.74 -17.17 -11.69
CA VAL A 177 -14.38 -17.05 -11.14
C VAL A 177 -13.88 -15.61 -11.29
N LEU A 178 -14.08 -14.96 -12.45
CA LEU A 178 -13.71 -13.56 -12.66
C LEU A 178 -14.45 -12.62 -11.70
N ILE A 179 -15.75 -12.81 -11.49
CA ILE A 179 -16.52 -12.00 -10.53
C ILE A 179 -15.98 -12.19 -9.10
N PHE A 180 -15.70 -13.43 -8.71
CA PHE A 180 -15.14 -13.75 -7.40
C PHE A 180 -13.79 -13.06 -7.19
N GLU A 181 -12.92 -13.13 -8.19
CA GLU A 181 -11.62 -12.47 -8.24
C GLU A 181 -11.75 -10.95 -8.02
N ILE A 182 -12.65 -10.29 -8.76
CA ILE A 182 -12.91 -8.84 -8.61
C ILE A 182 -13.37 -8.51 -7.18
N MET A 183 -14.27 -9.32 -6.62
CA MET A 183 -14.73 -9.13 -5.24
C MET A 183 -13.58 -9.23 -4.24
N VAL A 184 -12.68 -10.22 -4.41
CA VAL A 184 -11.49 -10.38 -3.58
C VAL A 184 -10.59 -9.16 -3.69
N GLN A 185 -10.33 -8.65 -4.89
CA GLN A 185 -9.57 -7.41 -5.07
C GLN A 185 -10.20 -6.23 -4.32
N ILE A 186 -11.50 -5.95 -4.50
CA ILE A 186 -12.20 -4.83 -3.86
C ILE A 186 -12.09 -4.91 -2.32
N ILE A 187 -12.32 -6.09 -1.76
CA ILE A 187 -12.31 -6.31 -0.31
C ILE A 187 -10.91 -6.07 0.27
N PHE A 188 -9.88 -6.65 -0.34
CA PHE A 188 -8.53 -6.61 0.22
C PHE A 188 -7.80 -5.29 -0.07
N THR A 189 -7.88 -4.78 -1.29
CA THR A 189 -7.18 -3.55 -1.70
C THR A 189 -7.92 -2.30 -1.22
N GLY A 190 -9.19 -2.16 -1.60
CA GLY A 190 -9.99 -0.97 -1.32
C GLY A 190 -10.46 -0.91 0.12
N ALA A 191 -11.06 -1.98 0.64
CA ALA A 191 -11.68 -1.92 1.96
C ALA A 191 -10.70 -2.22 3.11
N TYR A 192 -9.79 -3.20 2.97
CA TYR A 192 -8.94 -3.61 4.08
C TYR A 192 -7.66 -2.77 4.19
N LEU A 193 -6.83 -2.74 3.14
CA LEU A 193 -5.50 -2.15 3.20
C LEU A 193 -5.53 -0.63 3.41
N GLN A 194 -6.37 0.09 2.66
CA GLN A 194 -6.49 1.55 2.80
C GLN A 194 -6.97 1.96 4.21
N ARG A 195 -7.98 1.27 4.75
CA ARG A 195 -8.45 1.50 6.13
C ARG A 195 -7.36 1.23 7.16
N LYS A 196 -6.45 0.30 6.90
CA LYS A 196 -5.34 0.00 7.79
C LYS A 196 -4.30 1.11 7.81
N THR A 197 -3.96 1.67 6.65
CA THR A 197 -3.07 2.84 6.55
C THR A 197 -3.66 4.03 7.29
N VAL A 198 -4.92 4.40 7.02
CA VAL A 198 -5.59 5.53 7.70
C VAL A 198 -5.62 5.34 9.22
N LYS A 199 -5.97 4.14 9.70
CA LYS A 199 -6.00 3.83 11.14
C LYS A 199 -4.63 3.88 11.79
N LEU A 200 -3.56 3.51 11.07
CA LEU A 200 -2.20 3.62 11.58
C LEU A 200 -1.80 5.09 11.70
N THR A 201 -2.04 5.89 10.67
CA THR A 201 -1.80 7.34 10.68
C THR A 201 -2.55 8.04 11.81
N ASP A 202 -3.83 7.73 12.02
CA ASP A 202 -4.62 8.27 13.13
C ASP A 202 -4.01 7.96 14.50
N LEU A 203 -3.57 6.72 14.73
CA LEU A 203 -2.92 6.33 15.98
C LEU A 203 -1.59 7.08 16.20
N GLN A 204 -0.80 7.28 15.14
CA GLN A 204 0.44 8.04 15.24
C GLN A 204 0.19 9.54 15.48
N CYS A 205 -0.82 10.13 14.84
CA CYS A 205 -1.24 11.51 15.12
C CYS A 205 -1.57 11.69 16.60
N ARG A 206 -2.45 10.82 17.12
CA ARG A 206 -2.83 10.82 18.54
C ARG A 206 -1.63 10.58 19.47
N PHE A 207 -0.69 9.73 19.08
CA PHE A 207 0.55 9.53 19.83
C PHE A 207 1.38 10.82 19.87
N SER A 208 1.55 11.49 18.74
CA SER A 208 2.32 12.74 18.64
C SER A 208 1.67 13.89 19.42
N GLU A 209 0.34 13.95 19.46
CA GLU A 209 -0.43 14.88 20.30
C GLU A 209 -0.17 14.61 21.79
N ALA A 210 -0.28 13.34 22.21
CA ALA A 210 0.00 12.96 23.60
C ALA A 210 1.45 13.26 24.01
N PHE A 211 2.42 13.03 23.12
CA PHE A 211 3.81 13.40 23.36
C PHE A 211 3.99 14.91 23.45
N HIS A 212 3.39 15.69 22.56
CA HIS A 212 3.43 17.15 22.62
C HIS A 212 2.81 17.69 23.92
N GLU A 213 1.64 17.18 24.33
CA GLU A 213 1.00 17.58 25.59
C GLU A 213 1.90 17.31 26.80
N SER A 214 2.52 16.12 26.84
CA SER A 214 3.42 15.71 27.92
C SER A 214 4.69 16.57 27.96
N MET A 215 5.25 16.88 26.79
CA MET A 215 6.54 17.57 26.66
C MET A 215 6.43 19.08 26.39
N LYS A 216 5.25 19.69 26.54
CA LYS A 216 5.00 21.08 26.14
C LYS A 216 5.96 22.09 26.78
N GLY A 217 6.39 21.82 28.02
CA GLY A 217 7.38 22.64 28.72
C GLY A 217 8.80 22.55 28.15
N ASP A 218 9.16 21.37 27.64
CA ASP A 218 10.50 21.11 27.08
C ASP A 218 10.57 21.44 25.57
N PHE A 219 9.47 21.31 24.84
CA PHE A 219 9.38 21.51 23.37
C PHE A 219 8.16 22.33 22.94
N PRO A 220 8.05 23.61 23.33
CA PRO A 220 6.87 24.43 23.08
C PRO A 220 6.59 24.71 21.58
N GLU A 221 7.63 24.67 20.74
CA GLU A 221 7.52 24.97 19.29
C GLU A 221 7.20 23.74 18.42
N MET A 222 7.15 22.54 19.01
CA MET A 222 6.95 21.32 18.23
C MET A 222 5.47 21.08 17.95
N GLU A 223 5.07 21.09 16.69
CA GLU A 223 3.70 20.75 16.29
C GLU A 223 3.48 19.21 16.23
N PRO A 224 2.31 18.71 16.62
CA PRO A 224 1.95 17.30 16.43
C PRO A 224 1.78 16.95 14.94
N MET A 225 1.88 15.66 14.63
CA MET A 225 1.68 15.14 13.29
C MET A 225 0.22 15.32 12.84
N ARG A 226 0.02 15.70 11.58
CA ARG A 226 -1.31 15.92 10.99
C ARG A 226 -1.76 14.72 10.15
N LEU A 227 -3.07 14.45 10.17
CA LEU A 227 -3.67 13.41 9.35
C LEU A 227 -3.81 13.91 7.90
N GLU A 228 -2.90 13.49 7.03
CA GLU A 228 -2.93 13.84 5.59
C GLU A 228 -3.55 12.74 4.71
N VAL A 229 -3.52 11.49 5.18
CA VAL A 229 -4.03 10.30 4.49
C VAL A 229 -5.57 10.27 4.58
N LYS A 230 -6.24 10.08 3.44
CA LYS A 230 -7.72 10.09 3.36
C LYS A 230 -8.27 8.70 3.07
N GLU A 231 -9.40 8.36 3.68
CA GLU A 231 -10.14 7.15 3.33
C GLU A 231 -10.84 7.35 1.97
N ILE A 232 -10.57 6.46 1.01
CA ILE A 232 -11.39 6.38 -0.20
C ILE A 232 -12.73 5.76 0.16
N LYS A 233 -13.81 6.35 -0.36
CA LYS A 233 -15.13 5.74 -0.27
C LYS A 233 -15.13 4.46 -1.12
N VAL A 234 -15.33 3.31 -0.47
CA VAL A 234 -15.40 1.98 -1.11
C VAL A 234 -16.38 1.94 -2.29
N ILE A 235 -17.41 2.78 -2.31
CA ILE A 235 -18.34 2.87 -3.43
C ILE A 235 -17.65 3.29 -4.75
N TYR A 236 -16.66 4.18 -4.70
CA TYR A 236 -15.91 4.58 -5.89
C TYR A 236 -15.05 3.42 -6.41
N THR A 237 -14.44 2.66 -5.50
CA THR A 237 -13.74 1.42 -5.82
C THR A 237 -14.66 0.42 -6.50
N ILE A 238 -15.86 0.18 -5.96
CA ILE A 238 -16.84 -0.75 -6.56
C ILE A 238 -17.22 -0.30 -7.97
N ILE A 239 -17.62 0.97 -8.15
CA ILE A 239 -18.05 1.50 -9.45
C ILE A 239 -16.92 1.38 -10.48
N LEU A 240 -15.69 1.75 -10.12
CA LEU A 240 -14.56 1.72 -11.05
C LEU A 240 -14.14 0.30 -11.43
N ASN A 241 -14.20 -0.67 -10.50
CA ASN A 241 -13.96 -2.07 -10.84
C ASN A 241 -15.05 -2.64 -11.75
N ILE A 242 -16.32 -2.30 -11.54
CA ILE A 242 -17.40 -2.76 -12.43
C ILE A 242 -17.21 -2.19 -13.84
N VAL A 243 -16.97 -0.89 -13.96
CA VAL A 243 -16.81 -0.20 -15.26
C VAL A 243 -15.59 -0.70 -16.03
N THR A 244 -14.55 -1.14 -15.34
CA THR A 244 -13.31 -1.66 -15.95
C THR A 244 -13.24 -3.18 -15.98
N LEU A 245 -14.34 -3.86 -15.64
CA LEU A 245 -14.41 -5.31 -15.51
C LEU A 245 -13.33 -5.91 -14.60
N GLY A 246 -12.84 -5.16 -13.61
CA GLY A 246 -11.81 -5.60 -12.66
C GLY A 246 -10.41 -5.04 -12.91
N ILE A 247 -10.10 -4.59 -14.14
CA ILE A 247 -8.75 -4.16 -14.55
C ILE A 247 -8.24 -2.94 -13.74
N PHE A 248 -9.14 -2.23 -13.06
CA PHE A 248 -8.81 -1.12 -12.16
C PHE A 248 -8.22 -1.56 -10.81
N GLY A 249 -8.14 -2.86 -10.51
CA GLY A 249 -7.58 -3.39 -9.28
C GLY A 249 -6.14 -2.92 -9.02
N LEU A 250 -5.31 -2.88 -10.05
CA LEU A 250 -3.95 -2.34 -9.96
C LEU A 250 -3.91 -0.87 -9.57
N PHE A 251 -4.88 -0.07 -9.99
CA PHE A 251 -4.96 1.34 -9.59
C PHE A 251 -5.26 1.49 -8.10
N HIS A 252 -6.03 0.58 -7.50
CA HIS A 252 -6.22 0.59 -6.05
C HIS A 252 -4.94 0.28 -5.29
N LEU A 253 -4.11 -0.63 -5.81
CA LEU A 253 -2.80 -0.93 -5.25
C LEU A 253 -1.86 0.28 -5.38
N PHE A 254 -1.84 0.95 -6.54
CA PHE A 254 -1.14 2.23 -6.72
C PHE A 254 -1.53 3.25 -5.66
N TRP A 255 -2.84 3.43 -5.48
CA TRP A 255 -3.34 4.39 -4.52
C TRP A 255 -2.91 4.03 -3.10
N ALA A 256 -3.00 2.75 -2.72
CA ALA A 256 -2.56 2.29 -1.41
C ALA A 256 -1.06 2.54 -1.18
N VAL A 257 -0.22 2.38 -2.21
CA VAL A 257 1.21 2.74 -2.16
C VAL A 257 1.40 4.24 -1.99
N SER A 258 0.67 5.04 -2.77
CA SER A 258 0.74 6.50 -2.70
C SER A 258 0.40 7.01 -1.30
N GLU A 259 -0.66 6.48 -0.70
CA GLU A 259 -1.08 6.81 0.68
C GLU A 259 -0.06 6.36 1.73
N LEU A 260 0.54 5.17 1.57
CA LEU A 260 1.60 4.71 2.47
C LEU A 260 2.86 5.58 2.36
N ASN A 261 3.24 5.97 1.14
CA ASN A 261 4.36 6.88 0.92
C ASN A 261 4.08 8.28 1.50
N LEU A 262 2.85 8.78 1.37
CA LEU A 262 2.41 10.03 1.97
C LEU A 262 2.53 9.96 3.49
N HIS A 263 1.99 8.91 4.11
CA HIS A 263 2.11 8.65 5.54
C HIS A 263 3.57 8.68 6.03
N ILE A 264 4.43 7.88 5.39
CA ILE A 264 5.86 7.79 5.69
C ILE A 264 6.50 9.19 5.63
N ARG A 265 6.17 9.98 4.62
CA ARG A 265 6.65 11.35 4.45
C ARG A 265 6.18 12.28 5.57
N THR A 266 4.89 12.28 5.90
CA THR A 266 4.33 13.14 6.95
C THR A 266 4.98 12.82 8.30
N GLN A 267 5.16 11.53 8.61
CA GLN A 267 5.88 11.09 9.80
C GLN A 267 7.35 11.54 9.78
N TRP A 268 8.02 11.45 8.63
CA TRP A 268 9.42 11.86 8.52
C TRP A 268 9.62 13.34 8.82
N MET A 269 8.72 14.19 8.34
CA MET A 269 8.76 15.64 8.64
C MET A 269 8.64 15.91 10.13
N TYR A 270 7.72 15.22 10.80
CA TYR A 270 7.56 15.30 12.25
C TYR A 270 8.81 14.83 13.00
N GLU A 271 9.35 13.65 12.65
CA GLU A 271 10.54 13.10 13.28
C GLU A 271 11.76 14.01 13.13
N LEU A 272 11.95 14.62 11.96
CA LEU A 272 13.04 15.58 11.73
C LEU A 272 12.91 16.82 12.62
N ALA A 273 11.69 17.32 12.83
CA ALA A 273 11.45 18.42 13.74
C ALA A 273 11.80 18.02 15.19
N LEU A 274 11.40 16.81 15.59
CA LEU A 274 11.67 16.28 16.93
C LEU A 274 13.15 16.02 17.18
N VAL A 275 13.88 15.46 16.21
CA VAL A 275 15.35 15.28 16.30
C VAL A 275 16.06 16.61 16.57
N ARG A 276 15.65 17.69 15.89
CA ARG A 276 16.22 19.02 16.12
C ARG A 276 15.89 19.55 17.51
N ALA A 277 14.65 19.35 17.97
CA ALA A 277 14.20 19.80 19.28
C ALA A 277 14.97 19.08 20.41
N VAL A 278 15.01 17.75 20.37
CA VAL A 278 15.77 16.91 21.33
C VAL A 278 17.26 17.26 21.27
N GLY A 279 17.82 17.37 20.07
CA GLY A 279 19.24 17.63 19.91
C GLY A 279 19.70 19.00 20.43
N LYS A 280 18.85 20.03 20.36
CA LYS A 280 19.12 21.34 21.00
C LYS A 280 19.14 21.24 22.53
N ASN A 281 18.28 20.41 23.12
CA ASN A 281 18.12 20.31 24.56
C ASN A 281 19.17 19.38 25.23
N GLU A 282 19.55 18.28 24.57
CA GLU A 282 20.35 17.23 25.20
C GLU A 282 21.88 17.35 24.95
N LYS A 283 22.34 18.38 24.21
CA LYS A 283 23.76 18.57 23.82
C LYS A 283 24.42 17.25 23.35
N VAL A 284 23.66 16.43 22.62
CA VAL A 284 24.09 15.08 22.25
C VAL A 284 25.25 15.18 21.25
N ALA A 285 26.37 14.53 21.59
CA ALA A 285 27.56 14.41 20.75
C ALA A 285 27.27 13.54 19.51
N GLY A 286 26.51 14.07 18.56
CA GLY A 286 26.06 13.36 17.36
C GLY A 286 25.08 14.16 16.51
N VAL A 287 24.34 15.10 17.12
CA VAL A 287 23.38 15.96 16.41
C VAL A 287 24.07 16.99 15.51
N GLU A 288 25.28 17.46 15.88
CA GLU A 288 26.10 18.32 15.02
C GLU A 288 26.52 17.63 13.70
N LYS A 289 26.40 16.30 13.61
CA LYS A 289 26.66 15.53 12.38
C LYS A 289 25.40 15.19 11.60
N VAL A 290 24.20 15.51 12.11
CA VAL A 290 22.99 15.47 11.31
C VAL A 290 23.02 16.72 10.45
N PRO A 291 23.30 16.62 9.13
CA PRO A 291 23.41 17.81 8.32
C PRO A 291 22.10 18.60 8.44
N PRO A 292 22.15 19.95 8.47
CA PRO A 292 20.94 20.75 8.31
C PRO A 292 20.21 20.17 7.10
N VAL A 293 18.90 19.94 7.25
CA VAL A 293 18.10 19.44 6.13
C VAL A 293 18.26 20.47 5.05
N ASP A 294 19.12 20.15 4.10
CA ASP A 294 19.13 20.81 2.84
C ASP A 294 17.77 20.47 2.26
N GLU A 295 16.82 21.39 2.42
CA GLU A 295 15.48 21.26 1.86
C GLU A 295 15.57 20.93 0.37
N SER A 296 16.66 21.30 -0.32
CA SER A 296 16.91 20.90 -1.69
C SER A 296 17.32 19.43 -1.84
N ARG A 297 18.05 18.81 -0.89
CA ARG A 297 18.28 17.35 -0.84
C ARG A 297 17.06 16.57 -0.40
N LEU A 298 16.26 17.10 0.53
CA LEU A 298 14.97 16.51 0.91
C LEU A 298 14.01 16.58 -0.27
N GLN A 299 13.91 17.73 -0.94
CA GLN A 299 13.15 17.90 -2.17
C GLN A 299 13.72 17.09 -3.33
N ALA A 300 15.04 16.85 -3.39
CA ALA A 300 15.65 15.99 -4.41
C ALA A 300 15.42 14.50 -4.14
N LEU A 301 15.41 14.07 -2.87
CA LEU A 301 15.03 12.72 -2.47
C LEU A 301 13.53 12.51 -2.69
N VAL A 302 12.71 13.50 -2.34
CA VAL A 302 11.26 13.54 -2.61
C VAL A 302 11.01 13.52 -4.12
N ARG A 303 11.73 14.31 -4.92
CA ARG A 303 11.67 14.25 -6.38
C ARG A 303 12.10 12.87 -6.88
N ARG A 304 13.14 12.25 -6.32
CA ARG A 304 13.60 10.89 -6.68
C ARG A 304 12.66 9.75 -6.28
N ILE A 305 11.85 9.95 -5.24
CA ILE A 305 10.86 8.97 -4.77
C ILE A 305 9.57 9.10 -5.60
N LEU A 306 9.24 10.32 -6.03
CA LEU A 306 8.05 10.65 -6.82
C LEU A 306 8.27 10.60 -8.35
N SER A 307 9.51 10.67 -8.83
CA SER A 307 9.92 10.43 -10.24
C SER A 307 10.20 8.97 -10.50
#